data_AF-A0A6V8PVQ1-F1
#
_entry.id   AF-A0A6V8PVQ1-F1
#
_cell.length_a   1.000
_cell.length_b   1.000
_cell.length_c   1.000
_cell.angle_alpha   90.00
_cell.angle_beta   90.00
_cell.angle_gamma   90.00
#
_symmetry.space_group_name_H-M   'P 1'
#
loop_
_entity.id
_entity.type
_entity.pdbx_description
1 polymer ?
#
loop_
_entity_poly.entity_id
_entity_poly.type
_entity_poly.pdbx_seq_one_letter_code
_entity_poly.pdbx_strand_id
1 'polypeptide(L)'
;RGGGVEVGADRGVPINPKFEEPLKAVKGADPILGEISVYDLVLGRVEQFKDPTMPFYPFTGPIKDQDGVERLKSGQRATYGELLVMDYFVDGLVGIIPG
;
A
#
# COMPACT_ATOMS: atom_id res chain seq x y z
N ARG A 1 1.59 -16.22 -4.03
CA ARG A 1 0.25 -15.85 -4.55
C ARG A 1 -0.21 -14.67 -3.68
N GLY A 2 -0.28 -13.46 -4.22
CA GLY A 2 -0.76 -12.30 -3.47
C GLY A 2 -2.27 -12.44 -3.25
N GLY A 3 -2.73 -12.20 -2.02
CA GLY A 3 -4.15 -12.20 -1.69
C GLY A 3 -4.54 -10.80 -1.26
N GLY A 4 -5.46 -10.17 -1.99
CA GLY A 4 -6.15 -8.98 -1.51
C GLY A 4 -7.16 -9.39 -0.44
N VAL A 5 -7.14 -8.73 0.71
CA VAL A 5 -8.12 -8.91 1.78
C VAL A 5 -9.17 -7.80 1.66
N GLU A 6 -10.45 -8.16 1.79
CA GLU A 6 -11.55 -7.20 1.86
C GLU A 6 -11.36 -6.28 3.09
N VAL A 7 -11.57 -4.97 2.94
CA VAL A 7 -11.32 -3.95 3.98
C VAL A 7 -12.58 -3.68 4.82
N GLY A 8 -13.68 -4.39 4.60
CA GLY A 8 -14.87 -4.32 5.44
C GLY A 8 -14.87 -5.37 6.54
N ALA A 9 -15.68 -5.10 7.56
CA ALA A 9 -15.80 -5.95 8.74
C ALA A 9 -16.64 -7.22 8.50
N ASP A 10 -17.36 -7.29 7.36
CA ASP A 10 -18.27 -8.38 6.99
C ASP A 10 -17.90 -8.98 5.63
N ARG A 11 -18.15 -10.29 5.47
CA ARG A 11 -17.87 -11.02 4.23
C ARG A 11 -18.65 -10.43 3.05
N GLY A 12 -17.97 -10.04 1.98
CA GLY A 12 -18.57 -9.43 0.79
C GLY A 12 -18.86 -7.92 0.94
N VAL A 13 -18.48 -7.32 2.07
CA VAL A 13 -18.49 -5.87 2.26
C VAL A 13 -17.03 -5.40 2.12
N PRO A 14 -16.64 -4.82 0.98
CA PRO A 14 -15.23 -4.48 0.74
C PRO A 14 -14.75 -3.31 1.60
N ILE A 15 -15.64 -2.42 2.04
CA ILE A 15 -15.37 -1.28 2.93
C ILE A 15 -16.55 -1.14 3.90
N ASN A 16 -16.30 -0.86 5.18
CA ASN A 16 -17.38 -0.66 6.15
C ASN A 16 -18.26 0.56 5.76
N PRO A 17 -19.60 0.41 5.69
CA PRO A 17 -20.54 1.46 5.26
C PRO A 17 -20.36 2.80 5.98
N LYS A 18 -19.93 2.80 7.24
CA LYS A 18 -19.66 4.00 8.03
C LYS A 18 -18.62 4.92 7.38
N PHE A 19 -17.69 4.36 6.60
CA PHE A 19 -16.59 5.09 5.99
C PHE A 19 -16.79 5.34 4.49
N GLU A 20 -17.82 4.78 3.86
CA GLU A 20 -18.03 4.95 2.42
C GLU A 20 -18.16 6.42 2.01
N GLU A 21 -19.11 7.13 2.59
CA GLU A 21 -19.36 8.54 2.25
C GLU A 21 -18.16 9.44 2.57
N PRO A 22 -17.51 9.34 3.74
CA PRO A 22 -16.25 10.05 3.99
C PRO A 22 -15.15 9.76 2.97
N LEU A 23 -14.99 8.50 2.53
CA LEU A 23 -13.94 8.12 1.59
C LEU A 23 -14.25 8.53 0.14
N LYS A 24 -15.54 8.55 -0.25
CA LYS A 24 -15.97 9.07 -1.56
C LYS A 24 -15.82 10.59 -1.65
N ALA A 25 -15.99 11.30 -0.54
CA ALA A 25 -15.86 12.76 -0.47
C ALA A 25 -14.42 13.25 -0.61
N VAL A 26 -13.42 12.43 -0.25
CA VAL A 26 -12.01 12.79 -0.37
C VAL A 26 -11.46 12.29 -1.70
N LYS A 27 -10.80 13.17 -2.45
CA LYS A 27 -10.10 12.83 -3.69
C LYS A 27 -8.60 13.05 -3.55
N GLY A 28 -7.84 12.26 -4.28
CA GLY A 28 -6.39 12.40 -4.38
C GLY A 28 -5.92 12.15 -5.81
N ALA A 29 -4.70 12.58 -6.10
CA ALA A 29 -4.01 12.24 -7.34
C ALA A 29 -3.16 10.99 -7.09
N ASP A 30 -3.45 9.91 -7.81
CA ASP A 30 -2.64 8.70 -7.84
C ASP A 30 -1.77 8.68 -9.11
N PRO A 31 -0.46 8.34 -9.03
CA PRO A 31 0.42 8.31 -10.19
C PRO A 31 0.02 7.31 -11.29
N ILE A 32 -0.78 6.29 -10.96
CA ILE A 32 -1.19 5.23 -11.89
C ILE A 32 -2.65 5.41 -12.31
N LEU A 33 -3.52 5.79 -11.36
CA LEU A 33 -4.98 5.85 -11.58
C LEU A 33 -5.51 7.26 -11.85
N GLY A 34 -4.66 8.30 -11.75
CA GLY A 34 -5.07 9.69 -11.96
C GLY A 34 -5.84 10.26 -10.77
N GLU A 35 -6.70 11.26 -11.02
CA GLU A 35 -7.57 11.82 -9.99
C GLU A 35 -8.69 10.83 -9.65
N ILE A 36 -8.75 10.40 -8.39
CA ILE A 36 -9.63 9.32 -7.93
C ILE A 36 -10.10 9.58 -6.50
N SER A 37 -11.29 9.11 -6.14
CA SER A 37 -11.75 9.14 -4.74
C SER A 37 -10.94 8.16 -3.89
N VAL A 38 -10.81 8.41 -2.58
CA VAL A 38 -10.11 7.46 -1.69
C VAL A 38 -10.85 6.11 -1.67
N TYR A 39 -12.19 6.14 -1.76
CA TYR A 39 -13.00 4.94 -1.88
C TYR A 39 -12.61 4.08 -3.10
N ASP A 40 -12.59 4.70 -4.29
CA ASP A 40 -12.26 4.00 -5.54
C ASP A 40 -10.78 3.60 -5.59
N LEU A 41 -9.90 4.40 -4.97
CA LEU A 41 -8.48 4.07 -4.83
C LEU A 41 -8.29 2.77 -4.05
N VAL A 42 -8.97 2.60 -2.91
CA VAL A 42 -8.89 1.38 -2.09
C VAL A 42 -9.33 0.16 -2.90
N LEU A 43 -10.47 0.25 -3.60
CA LEU A 43 -10.96 -0.84 -4.44
C LEU A 43 -9.98 -1.15 -5.60
N GLY A 44 -9.45 -0.11 -6.24
CA GLY A 44 -8.46 -0.25 -7.31
C GLY A 44 -7.19 -0.96 -6.82
N ARG A 45 -6.68 -0.63 -5.63
CA ARG A 45 -5.51 -1.30 -5.04
C ARG A 45 -5.78 -2.76 -4.71
N VAL A 46 -6.97 -3.10 -4.21
CA VAL A 46 -7.37 -4.49 -3.96
C VAL A 46 -7.32 -5.31 -5.25
N GLU A 47 -7.83 -4.78 -6.36
CA GLU A 47 -7.78 -5.45 -7.66
C GLU A 47 -6.34 -5.56 -8.19
N GLN A 48 -5.53 -4.51 -8.07
CA GLN A 48 -4.11 -4.55 -8.45
C GLN A 48 -3.30 -5.58 -7.66
N PHE A 49 -3.66 -5.86 -6.40
CA PHE A 49 -3.02 -6.91 -5.59
C PHE A 49 -3.49 -8.33 -5.92
N LYS A 50 -4.68 -8.49 -6.49
CA LYS A 50 -5.19 -9.79 -6.97
C LYS A 50 -4.64 -10.13 -8.36
N ASP A 51 -4.30 -9.13 -9.15
CA ASP A 51 -3.79 -9.31 -10.51
C ASP A 51 -2.44 -10.07 -10.51
N PRO A 52 -2.33 -11.21 -11.23
CA PRO A 52 -1.10 -12.00 -11.28
C PRO A 52 0.08 -11.26 -11.92
N THR A 53 -0.16 -10.21 -12.71
CA THR A 53 0.88 -9.38 -13.33
C THR A 53 1.50 -8.39 -12.34
N MET A 54 0.94 -8.23 -11.14
CA MET A 54 1.41 -7.30 -10.09
C MET A 54 1.71 -5.90 -10.66
N PRO A 55 0.70 -5.21 -11.23
CA PRO A 55 0.85 -3.89 -11.81
C PRO A 55 1.27 -2.85 -10.76
N PHE A 56 0.90 -3.10 -9.50
CA PHE A 56 1.36 -2.33 -8.35
C PHE A 56 2.08 -3.22 -7.33
N TYR A 57 3.21 -2.74 -6.83
CA TYR A 57 3.97 -3.39 -5.78
C TYR A 57 4.38 -2.35 -4.73
N PRO A 58 3.96 -2.51 -3.46
CA PRO A 58 4.08 -1.46 -2.45
C PRO A 58 5.52 -1.24 -2.01
N PHE A 59 6.37 -2.25 -2.16
CA PHE A 59 7.81 -2.17 -1.89
C PHE A 59 8.59 -1.91 -3.19
N THR A 60 8.16 -0.90 -3.95
CA THR A 60 8.91 -0.37 -5.10
C THR A 60 9.52 0.96 -4.71
N GLY A 61 10.84 1.10 -4.86
CA GLY A 61 11.53 2.32 -4.49
C GLY A 61 11.16 3.53 -5.36
N PRO A 62 11.53 4.75 -4.92
CA PRO A 62 12.50 5.01 -3.86
C PRO A 62 11.92 4.83 -2.45
N ILE A 63 12.62 4.05 -1.62
CA ILE A 63 12.26 3.86 -0.20
C ILE A 63 13.50 4.12 0.65
N LYS A 64 13.33 4.98 1.65
CA LYS A 64 14.30 5.28 2.70
C LYS A 64 13.78 4.77 4.04
N ASP A 65 14.70 4.43 4.94
CA ASP A 65 14.34 4.19 6.33
C ASP A 65 14.17 5.49 7.14
N GLN A 66 13.79 5.37 8.40
CA GLN A 66 13.62 6.48 9.36
C GLN A 66 14.91 7.31 9.58
N ASP A 67 16.09 6.72 9.37
CA ASP A 67 17.38 7.39 9.48
C ASP A 67 17.78 8.09 8.15
N GLY A 68 16.92 7.98 7.12
CA GLY A 68 17.13 8.57 5.80
C GLY A 68 18.05 7.76 4.88
N VAL A 69 18.44 6.54 5.28
CA VAL A 69 19.27 5.64 4.47
C VAL A 69 18.41 5.05 3.35
N GLU A 70 18.90 5.12 2.11
CA GLU A 70 18.22 4.51 0.97
C GLU A 70 18.26 2.98 1.08
N ARG A 71 17.08 2.34 1.09
CA ARG A 71 16.93 0.88 1.16
C ARG A 71 16.54 0.27 -0.18
N LEU A 72 15.73 0.98 -0.98
CA LEU A 72 15.37 0.57 -2.34
C LEU A 72 15.51 1.76 -3.28
N LYS A 73 16.21 1.55 -4.40
CA LYS A 73 16.38 2.58 -5.44
C LYS A 73 15.08 2.82 -6.20
N SER A 74 14.99 3.97 -6.87
CA SER A 74 13.85 4.28 -7.75
C SER A 74 13.57 3.15 -8.75
N GLY A 75 12.35 2.63 -8.74
CA GLY A 75 11.90 1.53 -9.62
C GLY A 75 12.35 0.12 -9.19
N GLN A 76 13.20 -0.02 -8.16
CA GLN A 76 13.59 -1.32 -7.63
C GLN A 76 12.43 -1.91 -6.83
N ARG A 77 11.96 -3.10 -7.22
CA ARG A 77 11.04 -3.91 -6.41
C ARG A 77 11.85 -4.73 -5.40
N ALA A 78 11.44 -4.70 -4.14
CA ALA A 78 11.97 -5.61 -3.13
C ALA A 78 11.75 -7.08 -3.53
N THR A 79 12.71 -7.91 -3.17
CA THR A 79 12.61 -9.36 -3.26
C THR A 79 11.96 -9.95 -2.01
N TYR A 80 11.44 -11.17 -2.10
CA TYR A 80 10.93 -11.88 -0.91
C TYR A 80 12.01 -12.08 0.16
N GLY A 81 13.27 -12.29 -0.24
CA GLY A 81 14.38 -12.43 0.70
C GLY A 81 14.57 -11.15 1.53
N GLU A 82 14.62 -9.99 0.87
CA GLU A 82 14.72 -8.68 1.53
C GLU A 82 13.52 -8.40 2.45
N LEU A 83 12.30 -8.77 2.04
CA LEU A 83 11.11 -8.57 2.86
C LEU A 83 11.06 -9.47 4.11
N LEU A 84 11.54 -10.71 4.00
CA LEU A 84 11.53 -11.66 5.11
C LEU A 84 12.50 -11.28 6.24
N VAL A 85 13.55 -10.53 5.92
CA VAL A 85 14.56 -10.06 6.87
C VAL A 85 14.51 -8.55 7.09
N MET A 86 13.39 -7.91 6.70
CA MET A 86 13.24 -6.46 6.82
C MET A 86 13.30 -6.04 8.31
N ASP A 87 14.33 -5.27 8.64
CA ASP A 87 14.71 -4.88 10.01
C ASP A 87 14.71 -3.36 10.20
N TYR A 88 14.05 -2.63 9.30
CA TYR A 88 13.95 -1.17 9.33
C TYR A 88 12.49 -0.73 9.16
N PHE A 89 12.19 0.46 9.68
CA PHE A 89 10.96 1.17 9.39
C PHE A 89 11.21 2.22 8.31
N VAL A 90 10.23 2.41 7.43
CA VAL A 90 10.28 3.44 6.39
C VAL A 90 10.19 4.84 6.99
N ASP A 91 10.73 5.82 6.27
CA ASP A 91 10.64 7.25 6.62
C ASP A 91 9.19 7.67 6.93
N GLY A 92 9.02 8.57 7.91
CA GLY A 92 7.72 9.06 8.38
C GLY A 92 7.02 8.22 9.45
N LEU A 93 7.55 7.06 9.82
CA LEU A 93 7.07 6.31 11.00
C LEU A 93 7.63 6.92 12.30
N VAL A 94 6.79 7.03 13.34
CA VAL A 94 7.20 7.59 14.66
C VAL A 94 7.61 6.49 15.65
N GLY A 95 7.14 5.26 15.43
CA GLY A 95 7.51 4.11 16.28
C GLY A 95 8.94 3.64 15.98
N ILE A 96 9.69 3.32 17.03
CA ILE A 96 11.03 2.73 16.93
C ILE A 96 10.96 1.21 17.15
N ILE A 97 11.85 0.45 16.52
CA ILE A 97 11.92 -1.00 16.72
C ILE A 97 12.38 -1.23 18.17
N PRO A 98 11.63 -2.01 18.98
CA PRO A 98 12.13 -2.43 20.28
C PRO A 98 13.39 -3.27 20.08
N GLY A 99 14.50 -2.86 20.70
CA GLY A 99 15.78 -3.57 20.65
C GLY A 99 15.77 -4.90 21.40
#